data_AF-E3RI81-F1
#
_entry.id   AF-E3RI81-F1
#
_cell.length_a   1.000
_cell.length_b   1.000
_cell.length_c   1.000
_cell.angle_alpha   90.00
_cell.angle_beta   90.00
_cell.angle_gamma   90.00
#
_symmetry.space_group_name_H-M   'P 1'
#
loop_
_entity.id
_entity.type
_entity.pdbx_description
1 polymer ?
#
loop_
_entity_poly.entity_id
_entity_poly.type
_entity_poly.pdbx_seq_one_letter_code
_entity_poly.pdbx_strand_id
1 'polypeptide(L)'
;MPKEPRTCASRKKTTTEERYERLRRVELSGREMPFRCERCEKNNLRCFVDTVSGRCAGCISARCDCELFVPEEEWEKVEQEKRDKELALLRLEEEVARARRELAEIRNRELSFARRDRKLLDASERAQSSESGITGQQPS
;
A
#
# COMPACT_ATOMS: atom_id res chain seq x y z
N MET A 1 -39.74 -33.57 40.23
CA MET A 1 -38.65 -33.08 39.35
C MET A 1 -38.57 -34.01 38.15
N PRO A 2 -38.99 -33.59 36.94
CA PRO A 2 -38.79 -34.40 35.74
C PRO A 2 -37.30 -34.39 35.37
N LYS A 3 -36.74 -35.56 35.04
CA LYS A 3 -35.34 -35.72 34.64
C LYS A 3 -35.16 -35.17 33.21
N GLU A 4 -34.31 -34.16 33.07
CA GLU A 4 -33.95 -33.61 31.77
C GLU A 4 -33.21 -34.66 30.91
N PRO A 5 -33.50 -34.75 29.60
CA PRO A 5 -32.80 -35.66 28.71
C PRO A 5 -31.35 -35.19 28.54
N ARG A 6 -30.42 -36.12 28.79
CA ARG A 6 -28.99 -35.92 28.57
C ARG A 6 -28.75 -35.57 27.11
N THR A 7 -28.15 -34.40 26.87
CA THR A 7 -27.67 -34.01 25.55
C THR A 7 -26.63 -35.03 25.08
N CYS A 8 -26.90 -35.65 23.93
CA CYS A 8 -25.98 -36.58 23.28
C CYS A 8 -24.65 -35.87 23.02
N ALA A 9 -23.58 -36.41 23.60
CA ALA A 9 -22.22 -36.01 23.28
C ALA A 9 -21.99 -36.08 21.76
N SER A 10 -21.47 -34.99 21.20
CA SER A 10 -21.11 -34.91 19.79
C SER A 10 -20.12 -36.03 19.46
N ARG A 11 -20.53 -36.93 18.56
CA ARG A 11 -19.69 -38.01 18.05
C ARG A 11 -18.44 -37.37 17.44
N LYS A 12 -17.26 -37.67 17.98
CA LYS A 12 -15.98 -37.30 17.35
C LYS A 12 -16.00 -37.92 15.95
N LYS A 13 -15.99 -37.08 14.92
CA LYS A 13 -16.06 -37.53 13.52
C LYS A 13 -14.85 -38.41 13.23
N THR A 14 -15.06 -39.47 12.48
CA THR A 14 -13.95 -40.29 12.00
C THR A 14 -13.13 -39.47 10.99
N THR A 15 -11.81 -39.71 10.90
CA THR A 15 -10.91 -38.99 9.97
C THR A 15 -11.39 -39.03 8.51
N THR A 16 -12.19 -40.04 8.16
CA THR A 16 -12.84 -40.18 6.85
C THR A 16 -14.04 -39.23 6.69
N GLU A 17 -14.90 -39.07 7.70
CA GLU A 17 -16.05 -38.15 7.65
C GLU A 17 -15.60 -36.69 7.51
N GLU A 18 -14.59 -36.29 8.29
CA GLU A 18 -14.03 -34.92 8.21
C GLU A 18 -13.48 -34.60 6.82
N ARG A 19 -12.90 -35.59 6.15
CA ARG A 19 -12.40 -35.44 4.78
C ARG A 19 -13.55 -35.20 3.79
N TYR A 20 -14.64 -35.96 3.88
CA TYR A 20 -15.79 -35.74 3.01
C TYR A 20 -16.48 -34.40 3.28
N GLU A 21 -16.46 -33.91 4.52
CA GLU A 21 -16.92 -32.55 4.84
C GLU A 21 -16.03 -31.48 4.21
N ARG A 22 -14.70 -31.64 4.27
CA ARG A 22 -13.76 -30.74 3.59
C ARG A 22 -14.00 -30.72 2.08
N LEU A 23 -14.18 -31.88 1.45
CA LEU A 23 -14.50 -31.96 0.02
C LEU A 23 -15.82 -31.25 -0.31
N ARG A 24 -16.87 -31.47 0.49
CA ARG A 24 -18.15 -30.77 0.33
C ARG A 24 -18.01 -29.24 0.45
N ARG A 25 -17.14 -28.74 1.34
CA ARG A 25 -16.86 -27.30 1.41
C ARG A 25 -16.16 -26.79 0.15
N VAL A 26 -15.22 -27.55 -0.42
CA VAL A 26 -14.61 -27.16 -1.70
C VAL A 26 -15.64 -27.14 -2.83
N GLU A 27 -16.55 -28.11 -2.88
CA GLU A 27 -17.61 -28.16 -3.90
C GLU A 27 -18.58 -26.97 -3.80
N LEU A 28 -18.94 -26.55 -2.59
CA LEU A 28 -19.91 -25.46 -2.36
C LEU A 28 -19.29 -24.07 -2.41
N SER A 29 -18.07 -23.90 -1.88
CA SER A 29 -17.45 -22.59 -1.65
C SER A 29 -15.95 -22.54 -1.94
N GLY A 30 -15.41 -23.53 -2.64
CA GLY A 30 -14.00 -23.58 -3.00
C GLY A 30 -13.61 -22.43 -3.92
N ARG A 31 -12.49 -21.76 -3.62
CA ARG A 31 -11.91 -20.74 -4.49
C ARG A 31 -10.86 -21.37 -5.39
N GLU A 32 -10.94 -21.10 -6.68
CA GLU A 32 -9.84 -21.42 -7.59
C GLU A 32 -8.67 -20.48 -7.33
N MET A 33 -7.51 -21.07 -7.06
CA MET A 33 -6.29 -20.31 -6.83
C MET A 33 -5.50 -20.16 -8.13
N PRO A 34 -4.94 -18.97 -8.42
CA PRO A 34 -4.10 -18.75 -9.60
C PRO A 34 -2.80 -19.54 -9.54
N PHE A 35 -2.27 -19.76 -8.33
CA PHE A 35 -1.12 -20.62 -8.06
C PHE A 35 -1.60 -22.02 -7.67
N ARG A 36 -0.95 -23.05 -8.22
CA ARG A 36 -1.28 -24.45 -7.96
C ARG A 36 -0.30 -24.99 -6.92
N CYS A 37 -0.75 -25.88 -6.04
CA CYS A 37 0.21 -26.62 -5.22
C CYS A 37 1.03 -27.54 -6.14
N GLU A 38 2.23 -27.91 -5.71
CA GLU A 38 3.18 -28.70 -6.51
C GLU A 38 2.52 -29.95 -7.13
N ARG A 39 1.63 -30.59 -6.38
CA ARG A 39 0.88 -31.76 -6.85
C ARG A 39 -0.20 -31.43 -7.89
N CYS A 40 -0.97 -30.37 -7.68
CA CYS A 40 -1.97 -29.93 -8.67
C CYS A 40 -1.29 -29.47 -9.96
N GLU A 41 -0.10 -28.88 -9.86
CA GLU A 41 0.72 -28.53 -11.02
C GLU A 41 1.22 -29.77 -11.76
N LYS A 42 1.86 -30.72 -11.06
CA LYS A 42 2.36 -32.00 -11.64
C LYS A 42 1.27 -32.80 -12.37
N ASN A 43 0.03 -32.75 -11.88
CA ASN A 43 -1.09 -33.49 -12.47
C ASN A 43 -1.96 -32.63 -13.41
N ASN A 44 -1.55 -31.40 -13.71
CA ASN A 44 -2.33 -30.44 -14.51
C ASN A 44 -3.77 -30.21 -14.02
N LEU A 45 -4.01 -30.33 -12.71
CA LEU A 45 -5.30 -30.12 -12.09
C LEU A 45 -5.49 -28.66 -11.68
N ARG A 46 -6.73 -28.17 -11.76
CA ARG A 46 -7.13 -26.89 -11.17
C ARG A 46 -7.12 -27.01 -9.64
N CYS A 47 -6.60 -25.98 -8.97
CA CYS A 47 -6.43 -25.98 -7.52
C CYS A 47 -7.61 -25.24 -6.86
N PHE A 48 -8.63 -25.97 -6.43
CA PHE A 48 -9.74 -25.42 -5.66
C PHE A 48 -9.49 -25.61 -4.16
N VAL A 49 -9.42 -24.51 -3.41
CA VAL A 49 -9.04 -24.50 -1.99
C VAL A 49 -10.25 -24.30 -1.08
N ASP A 50 -10.34 -25.11 -0.02
CA ASP A 50 -11.20 -24.83 1.14
C ASP A 50 -10.51 -23.75 1.96
N THR A 51 -11.05 -22.53 1.95
CA THR A 51 -10.45 -21.37 2.63
C THR A 51 -10.36 -21.55 4.16
N VAL A 52 -11.15 -22.45 4.74
CA VAL A 52 -11.13 -22.72 6.19
C VAL A 52 -10.02 -23.70 6.56
N SER A 53 -9.78 -24.73 5.74
CA SER A 53 -8.75 -25.74 6.02
C SER A 53 -7.43 -25.50 5.30
N GLY A 54 -7.39 -24.58 4.34
CA GLY A 54 -6.22 -24.27 3.55
C GLY A 54 -5.83 -25.33 2.52
N ARG A 55 -6.58 -26.44 2.44
CA ARG A 55 -6.23 -27.58 1.59
C ARG A 55 -7.03 -27.55 0.29
N CYS A 56 -6.37 -27.87 -0.81
CA CYS A 56 -7.06 -28.03 -2.08
C CYS A 56 -7.78 -29.38 -2.20
N ALA A 57 -8.82 -29.46 -3.03
CA ALA A 57 -9.58 -30.70 -3.28
C ALA A 57 -8.67 -31.87 -3.66
N GLY A 58 -7.64 -31.61 -4.47
CA GLY A 58 -6.66 -32.63 -4.87
C GLY A 58 -5.88 -33.20 -3.68
N CYS A 59 -5.36 -32.32 -2.81
CA CYS A 59 -4.62 -32.74 -1.61
C CYS A 59 -5.52 -33.40 -0.56
N ILE A 60 -6.75 -32.89 -0.37
CA ILE A 60 -7.76 -33.53 0.50
C ILE A 60 -8.05 -34.96 0.02
N SER A 61 -8.19 -35.14 -1.29
CA SER A 61 -8.52 -36.43 -1.91
C SER A 61 -7.39 -37.47 -1.80
N ALA A 62 -6.13 -37.05 -1.70
CA ALA A 62 -5.02 -37.99 -1.53
C ALA A 62 -4.45 -38.05 -0.11
N ARG A 63 -5.04 -37.31 0.84
CA ARG A 63 -4.54 -37.23 2.23
C ARG A 63 -3.09 -36.75 2.31
N CYS A 64 -2.70 -35.83 1.43
CA CYS A 64 -1.40 -35.17 1.53
C CYS A 64 -1.58 -33.74 2.03
N ASP A 65 -0.49 -33.15 2.50
CA ASP A 65 -0.47 -31.74 2.87
C ASP A 65 -0.48 -30.86 1.62
N CYS A 66 -0.97 -29.64 1.78
CA CYS A 66 -1.13 -28.69 0.69
C CYS A 66 -0.26 -27.48 1.01
N GLU A 67 0.81 -27.31 0.23
CA GLU A 67 1.78 -26.21 0.39
C GLU A 67 1.20 -24.83 0.01
N LEU A 68 -0.02 -24.79 -0.53
CA LEU A 68 -0.65 -23.55 -0.99
C LEU A 68 -1.28 -22.73 0.14
N PHE A 69 -1.25 -23.20 1.39
CA PHE A 69 -1.82 -22.47 2.50
C PHE A 69 -0.81 -21.51 3.10
N VAL A 70 -1.08 -20.21 2.97
CA VAL A 70 -0.41 -19.16 3.75
C VAL A 70 -1.20 -19.00 5.05
N PRO A 71 -0.59 -19.24 6.23
CA PRO A 71 -1.27 -19.14 7.51
C PRO A 71 -1.76 -17.71 7.79
N GLU A 72 -2.79 -17.58 8.64
CA GLU A 72 -3.38 -16.26 8.99
C GLU A 72 -2.33 -15.34 9.62
N GLU A 73 -1.40 -15.90 10.38
CA GLU A 73 -0.27 -15.18 10.99
C GLU A 73 0.67 -14.55 9.95
N GLU A 74 0.83 -15.16 8.78
CA GLU A 74 1.61 -14.57 7.68
C GLU A 74 0.86 -13.42 7.01
N TRP A 75 -0.47 -13.52 6.90
CA TRP A 75 -1.31 -12.42 6.42
C TRP A 75 -1.32 -11.23 7.38
N GLU A 76 -1.41 -11.50 8.68
CA GLU A 76 -1.38 -10.45 9.71
C GLU A 76 -0.06 -9.69 9.69
N LYS A 77 1.08 -10.38 9.50
CA LYS A 77 2.39 -9.73 9.30
C LYS A 77 2.39 -8.80 8.10
N VAL A 78 1.90 -9.27 6.95
CA VAL A 78 1.84 -8.43 5.73
C VAL A 78 0.92 -7.22 5.94
N GLU A 79 -0.20 -7.39 6.63
CA GLU A 79 -1.12 -6.29 6.92
C GLU A 79 -0.50 -5.27 7.89
N GLN A 80 0.23 -5.75 8.90
CA GLN A 80 0.97 -4.89 9.82
C GLN A 80 2.08 -4.13 9.11
N GLU A 81 2.89 -4.81 8.28
CA GLU A 81 3.91 -4.18 7.46
C GLU A 81 3.32 -3.10 6.56
N LYS A 82 2.17 -3.37 5.93
CA LYS A 82 1.46 -2.39 5.10
C LYS A 82 1.07 -1.15 5.92
N ARG A 83 0.46 -1.33 7.09
CA ARG A 83 0.09 -0.22 7.99
C ARG A 83 1.31 0.62 8.40
N ASP A 84 2.41 -0.05 8.73
CA ASP A 84 3.65 0.62 9.12
C ASP A 84 4.24 1.44 7.96
N LYS A 85 4.20 0.90 6.73
CA LYS A 85 4.65 1.61 5.53
C LYS A 85 3.74 2.78 5.18
N GLU A 86 2.43 2.64 5.31
CA GLU A 86 1.48 3.73 5.11
C GLU A 86 1.74 4.89 6.09
N LEU A 87 1.99 4.57 7.37
CA LEU A 87 2.36 5.58 8.36
C LEU A 87 3.70 6.25 8.04
N ALA A 88 4.69 5.49 7.57
CA ALA A 88 5.98 6.03 7.17
C ALA A 88 5.86 6.96 5.95
N LEU A 89 4.99 6.64 4.98
CA LEU A 89 4.72 7.50 3.83
C LEU A 89 4.13 8.85 4.27
N LEU A 90 3.15 8.85 5.17
CA LEU A 90 2.55 10.09 5.68
C LEU A 90 3.58 11.01 6.34
N ARG A 91 4.53 10.43 7.09
CA ARG A 91 5.62 11.20 7.72
C ARG A 91 6.55 11.82 6.68
N LEU A 92 6.94 11.05 5.67
CA LEU A 92 7.79 11.55 4.58
C LEU A 92 7.08 12.63 3.75
N GLU A 93 5.78 12.51 3.54
CA GLU A 93 4.99 13.55 2.87
C GLU A 93 4.99 14.87 3.65
N GLU A 94 4.94 14.82 4.98
CA GLU A 94 5.07 16.02 5.82
C GLU A 94 6.45 16.66 5.67
N GLU A 95 7.52 15.86 5.67
CA GLU A 95 8.89 16.32 5.47
C GLU A 95 9.08 16.96 4.09
N VAL A 96 8.53 16.34 3.05
CA VAL A 96 8.53 16.89 1.68
C VAL A 96 7.76 18.21 1.64
N ALA A 97 6.60 18.29 2.29
CA ALA A 97 5.82 19.52 2.36
C ALA A 97 6.59 20.63 3.10
N ARG A 98 7.32 20.30 4.16
CA ARG A 98 8.19 21.24 4.88
C ARG A 98 9.33 21.76 4.00
N ALA A 99 10.07 20.87 3.36
CA ALA A 99 11.15 21.25 2.45
C ALA A 99 10.65 22.13 1.29
N ARG A 100 9.46 21.85 0.76
CA ARG A 100 8.83 22.68 -0.28
C ARG A 100 8.51 24.10 0.21
N ARG A 101 8.04 24.25 1.45
CA ARG A 101 7.80 25.57 2.06
C ARG A 101 9.10 26.36 2.20
N GLU A 102 10.14 25.74 2.74
CA GLU A 102 11.45 26.37 2.89
C GLU A 102 12.03 26.82 1.54
N LEU A 103 11.91 25.98 0.51
CA LEU A 103 12.31 26.34 -0.85
C LEU A 103 11.51 27.53 -1.40
N ALA A 104 10.20 27.59 -1.13
CA ALA A 104 9.36 28.70 -1.54
C ALA A 104 9.76 30.01 -0.84
N GLU A 105 10.11 29.96 0.45
CA GLU A 105 10.61 31.13 1.18
C GLU A 105 11.92 31.65 0.60
N ILE A 106 12.86 30.76 0.25
CA ILE A 106 14.13 31.13 -0.38
C ILE A 106 13.87 31.80 -1.73
N ARG A 107 13.03 31.20 -2.58
CA ARG A 107 12.66 31.79 -3.88
C ARG A 107 12.02 33.16 -3.72
N ASN A 108 11.18 33.35 -2.70
CA ASN A 108 10.60 34.67 -2.44
C ASN A 108 11.65 35.70 -2.03
N ARG A 109 12.66 35.30 -1.24
CA ARG A 109 13.80 36.17 -0.90
C ARG A 109 14.60 36.54 -2.14
N GLU A 110 14.91 35.59 -3.02
CA GLU A 110 15.60 35.83 -4.29
C GLU A 110 14.84 36.84 -5.15
N LEU A 111 13.52 36.67 -5.29
CA LEU A 111 12.67 37.63 -6.02
C LEU A 111 12.67 39.02 -5.36
N SER A 112 12.71 39.09 -4.03
CA SER A 112 12.81 40.37 -3.32
C SER A 112 14.13 41.09 -3.63
N PHE A 113 15.22 40.35 -3.79
CA PHE A 113 16.52 40.90 -4.16
C PHE A 113 16.50 41.39 -5.60
N ALA A 114 16.03 40.58 -6.53
CA ALA A 114 15.87 40.98 -7.93
C ALA A 114 15.00 42.25 -8.10
N ARG A 115 13.92 42.38 -7.30
CA ARG A 115 13.09 43.60 -7.29
C ARG A 115 13.85 44.83 -6.76
N ARG A 116 14.69 44.67 -5.74
CA ARG A 116 15.51 45.77 -5.22
C ARG A 116 16.56 46.20 -6.24
N ASP A 117 17.26 45.22 -6.82
CA ASP A 117 18.31 45.48 -7.81
C ASP A 117 17.73 46.18 -9.05
N ARG A 118 16.55 45.76 -9.52
CA ARG A 118 15.84 46.45 -10.59
C ARG A 118 15.57 47.92 -10.27
N LYS A 119 15.09 48.22 -9.06
CA LYS A 119 14.82 49.61 -8.65
C LYS A 119 16.09 50.46 -8.62
N LEU A 120 17.22 49.88 -8.22
CA LEU A 120 18.51 50.58 -8.22
C LEU A 120 18.97 50.89 -9.64
N LEU A 121 18.82 49.94 -10.57
CA LEU A 121 19.09 50.17 -12.00
C LEU A 121 18.20 51.29 -12.55
N ASP A 122 16.89 51.21 -12.34
CA ASP A 122 15.94 52.23 -12.83
C ASP A 122 16.24 53.63 -12.25
N ALA A 123 16.73 53.71 -11.01
CA ALA A 123 17.11 54.97 -10.39
C ALA A 123 18.41 55.53 -10.97
N SER A 124 19.40 54.66 -11.23
CA SER A 124 20.66 55.02 -11.89
C SER A 124 20.42 55.52 -13.31
N GLU A 125 19.59 54.84 -14.10
CA GLU A 125 19.23 55.25 -15.46
C GLU A 125 18.55 56.62 -15.48
N ARG A 126 17.66 56.89 -14.51
CA ARG A 126 17.03 58.21 -14.36
C ARG A 126 18.03 59.30 -14.02
N ALA A 127 18.95 59.04 -13.09
CA ALA A 127 20.00 59.99 -12.72
C ALA A 127 20.92 60.32 -13.91
N GLN A 128 21.38 59.30 -14.63
CA GLN A 128 22.21 59.46 -15.84
C GLN A 128 21.48 60.20 -16.96
N SER A 129 20.18 59.92 -17.15
CA SER A 129 19.35 60.64 -18.13
C SER A 129 19.18 62.11 -17.76
N SER A 130 19.06 62.44 -16.47
CA SER A 130 19.02 63.82 -16.01
C SER A 130 20.36 64.54 -16.18
N GLU A 131 21.49 63.90 -15.85
CA GLU A 131 22.82 64.50 -16.02
C GLU A 131 23.15 64.77 -17.50
N SER A 132 22.83 63.83 -18.38
CA SER A 132 23.07 63.94 -19.82
C SER A 132 22.23 65.06 -20.47
N GLY A 133 21.01 65.30 -19.97
CA GLY A 133 20.13 66.38 -20.44
C GLY A 133 20.61 67.78 -20.04
N ILE A 134 21.35 67.91 -18.93
CA ILE A 134 21.87 69.21 -18.45
C ILE A 134 23.13 69.61 -19.22
N THR A 135 23.97 68.65 -19.63
CA THR A 135 25.17 68.91 -20.44
C THR A 135 24.89 69.26 -21.91
N GLY A 136 23.66 69.09 -22.39
CA GLY A 136 23.26 69.39 -23.78
C GLY A 136 22.78 70.83 -24.04
N GLN A 137 22.67 71.68 -23.02
CA GLN A 137 22.31 73.10 -23.16
C GLN A 137 23.52 73.99 -22.82
N GLN A 138 24.44 74.18 -23.77
CA GLN A 138 25.32 75.35 -23.75
C GLN A 138 24.61 76.51 -24.49
N PRO A 139 24.40 77.67 -23.85
CA PRO A 139 23.89 78.85 -24.56
C PRO A 139 25.00 79.47 -25.41
N SER A 140 24.67 79.75 -26.67
CA SER A 140 25.48 80.48 -27.65
C SER A 140 25.70 81.94 -27.28
#